data_AF-A0A417ZD00-F1
#
_entry.id   AF-A0A417ZD00-F1
#
_cell.length_a   1.000
_cell.length_b   1.000
_cell.length_c   1.000
_cell.angle_alpha   90.00
_cell.angle_beta   90.00
_cell.angle_gamma   90.00
#
_symmetry.space_group_name_H-M   'P 1'
#
loop_
_entity.id
_entity.type
_entity.pdbx_description
1 polymer ?
#
loop_
_entity_poly.entity_id
_entity_poly.type
_entity_poly.pdbx_seq_one_letter_code
_entity_poly.pdbx_strand_id
1 'polypeptide(L)'
;MVTVSELADFMDNTAIIYLMANLTHIYNYNYKKYFFIVDIIQSLLLGYIGLYIENLNVLLWFLITFLIQKLFHRLNYQFLSARLLSIITIVFITIISACIEPIVKFSIFSLFHLRYSNDVNLYIRIIFYIFIALLLMFVLYKHNNQIIIIKQQIKKLGLESRIFKLLVFLLVSLIFIIFLTQITNITKTVMIPLLIIFIIFIVLTFIQVFSFIQAYSYRQETEAKIVQNQQLQEYLQNTEQQYQELRHFKHDYQKYAVGFGRLRQKG
;
A
#
# COMPACT_ATOMS: atom_id res chain seq x y z
N MET A 1 24.24 -0.39 -35.63
CA MET A 1 24.64 -1.60 -34.88
C MET A 1 24.19 -1.37 -33.45
N VAL A 2 23.21 -2.12 -32.95
CA VAL A 2 22.85 -2.08 -31.52
C VAL A 2 24.02 -2.66 -30.75
N THR A 3 24.57 -1.91 -29.80
CA THR A 3 25.69 -2.40 -28.99
C THR A 3 25.17 -3.41 -27.96
N VAL A 4 26.00 -4.38 -27.55
CA VAL A 4 25.61 -5.40 -26.56
C VAL A 4 25.17 -4.75 -25.23
N SER A 5 25.70 -3.57 -24.91
CA SER A 5 25.29 -2.76 -23.75
C SER A 5 23.88 -2.19 -23.88
N GLU A 6 23.52 -1.64 -25.05
CA GLU A 6 22.17 -1.10 -25.28
C GLU A 6 21.09 -2.19 -25.16
N LEU A 7 21.39 -3.39 -25.63
CA LEU A 7 20.48 -4.53 -25.49
C LEU A 7 20.33 -4.95 -24.01
N ALA A 8 21.41 -4.94 -23.24
CA ALA A 8 21.38 -5.27 -21.82
C ALA A 8 20.57 -4.25 -21.02
N ASP A 9 20.75 -2.95 -21.28
CA ASP A 9 20.00 -1.87 -20.62
C ASP A 9 18.51 -1.90 -20.99
N PHE A 10 18.19 -2.24 -22.24
CA PHE A 10 16.81 -2.45 -22.67
C PHE A 10 16.15 -3.62 -21.92
N MET A 11 16.86 -4.74 -21.78
CA MET A 11 16.36 -5.91 -21.06
C MET A 11 16.18 -5.63 -19.57
N ASP A 12 17.11 -4.91 -18.94
CA ASP A 12 17.03 -4.52 -17.52
C ASP A 12 15.80 -3.66 -17.27
N ASN A 13 15.63 -2.58 -18.05
CA ASN A 13 14.47 -1.68 -17.96
C ASN A 13 13.15 -2.41 -18.18
N THR A 14 13.09 -3.26 -19.21
CA THR A 14 11.89 -4.06 -19.53
C THR A 14 11.54 -5.00 -18.39
N ALA A 15 12.52 -5.71 -17.83
CA ALA A 15 12.32 -6.63 -16.72
C ALA A 15 11.83 -5.89 -15.45
N ILE A 16 12.44 -4.75 -15.12
CA ILE A 16 12.05 -3.91 -13.98
C ILE A 16 10.58 -3.50 -14.09
N ILE A 17 10.17 -2.94 -15.23
CA ILE A 17 8.79 -2.48 -15.44
C ILE A 17 7.81 -3.64 -15.42
N TYR A 18 8.16 -4.77 -16.03
CA TYR A 18 7.32 -5.96 -16.03
C TYR A 18 7.10 -6.52 -14.63
N LEU A 19 8.16 -6.60 -13.80
CA LEU A 19 8.05 -7.05 -12.42
C LEU A 19 7.21 -6.08 -11.57
N MET A 20 7.36 -4.78 -11.77
CA MET A 20 6.55 -3.76 -11.10
C MET A 20 5.06 -3.86 -11.47
N ALA A 21 4.76 -4.08 -12.75
CA ALA A 21 3.39 -4.26 -13.24
C ALA A 21 2.74 -5.49 -12.60
N ASN A 22 3.42 -6.64 -12.60
CA ASN A 22 2.94 -7.85 -11.95
C ASN A 22 2.72 -7.67 -10.44
N LEU A 23 3.68 -7.05 -9.73
CA LEU A 23 3.51 -6.76 -8.31
C LEU A 23 2.33 -5.83 -8.03
N THR A 24 2.10 -4.82 -8.89
CA THR A 24 0.91 -3.97 -8.77
C THR A 24 -0.37 -4.80 -8.82
N HIS A 25 -0.46 -5.74 -9.77
CA HIS A 25 -1.65 -6.60 -9.92
C HIS A 25 -1.84 -7.56 -8.77
N ILE A 26 -0.74 -8.11 -8.22
CA ILE A 26 -0.76 -8.96 -7.02
C ILE A 26 -1.27 -8.16 -5.82
N TYR A 27 -0.71 -6.96 -5.56
CA TYR A 27 -1.18 -6.10 -4.48
C TYR A 27 -2.63 -5.65 -4.66
N ASN A 28 -3.06 -5.44 -5.90
CA ASN A 28 -4.41 -5.00 -6.17
C ASN A 28 -5.43 -6.15 -6.31
N TYR A 29 -4.98 -7.41 -6.32
CA TYR A 29 -5.82 -8.60 -6.49
C TYR A 29 -6.68 -8.58 -7.77
N ASN A 30 -6.17 -7.93 -8.83
CA ASN A 30 -6.85 -7.78 -10.12
C ASN A 30 -6.21 -8.64 -11.21
N TYR A 31 -5.58 -9.76 -10.85
CA TYR A 31 -4.88 -10.60 -11.82
C TYR A 31 -5.87 -11.31 -12.76
N LYS A 32 -6.05 -10.74 -13.96
CA LYS A 32 -6.77 -11.35 -15.07
C LYS A 32 -5.77 -11.71 -16.16
N LYS A 33 -5.98 -12.83 -16.85
CA LYS A 33 -5.04 -13.35 -17.86
C LYS A 33 -4.70 -12.34 -18.97
N TYR A 34 -5.60 -11.41 -19.31
CA TYR A 34 -5.31 -10.39 -20.31
C TYR A 34 -4.27 -9.34 -19.85
N PHE A 35 -4.14 -9.10 -18.54
CA PHE A 35 -3.16 -8.14 -18.04
C PHE A 35 -1.73 -8.59 -18.31
N PHE A 36 -1.48 -9.90 -18.39
CA PHE A 36 -0.17 -10.44 -18.75
C PHE A 36 0.34 -9.92 -20.10
N ILE A 37 -0.52 -9.90 -21.12
CA ILE A 37 -0.16 -9.40 -22.45
C ILE A 37 0.03 -7.88 -22.43
N VAL A 38 -0.86 -7.16 -21.73
CA VAL A 38 -0.77 -5.70 -21.59
C VAL A 38 0.50 -5.30 -20.88
N ASP A 39 0.90 -6.00 -19.82
CA ASP A 39 2.09 -5.73 -19.04
C ASP A 39 3.36 -5.98 -19.87
N ILE A 40 3.38 -7.00 -20.73
CA ILE A 40 4.49 -7.25 -21.66
C ILE A 40 4.60 -6.12 -22.69
N ILE A 41 3.49 -5.74 -23.32
CA ILE A 41 3.50 -4.65 -24.31
C ILE A 41 3.94 -3.35 -23.66
N GLN A 42 3.41 -3.05 -22.48
CA GLN A 42 3.75 -1.86 -21.71
C GLN A 42 5.21 -1.85 -21.27
N SER A 43 5.75 -2.98 -20.82
CA SER A 43 7.14 -3.08 -20.40
C SER A 43 8.11 -2.94 -21.56
N LEU A 44 7.78 -3.45 -22.75
CA LEU A 44 8.60 -3.28 -23.96
C LEU A 44 8.64 -1.82 -24.42
N LEU A 45 7.48 -1.16 -24.48
CA LEU A 45 7.39 0.25 -24.89
C LEU A 45 8.14 1.17 -23.92
N LEU A 46 7.91 1.00 -22.62
CA LEU A 46 8.57 1.81 -21.61
C LEU A 46 10.04 1.40 -21.42
N GLY A 47 10.39 0.14 -21.66
CA GLY A 47 11.77 -0.33 -21.69
C GLY A 47 12.58 0.39 -22.77
N TYR A 48 11.98 0.57 -23.95
CA TYR A 48 12.58 1.33 -25.05
C TYR A 48 12.75 2.82 -24.71
N ILE A 49 11.71 3.44 -24.15
CA ILE A 49 11.80 4.84 -23.66
C ILE A 49 12.86 4.97 -22.56
N GLY A 50 13.02 3.93 -21.74
CA GLY A 50 14.01 3.84 -20.67
C GLY A 50 15.46 3.95 -21.13
N LEU A 51 15.76 3.60 -22.38
CA LEU A 51 17.10 3.78 -22.94
C LEU A 51 17.51 5.27 -23.02
N TYR A 52 16.54 6.18 -23.14
CA TYR A 52 16.81 7.62 -23.26
C TYR A 52 16.74 8.36 -21.92
N ILE A 53 15.99 7.81 -20.97
CA ILE A 53 15.61 8.47 -19.71
C ILE A 53 16.29 7.80 -18.50
N GLU A 54 17.02 6.71 -18.74
CA GLU A 54 17.79 5.95 -17.75
C GLU A 54 16.94 5.63 -16.49
N ASN A 55 17.44 6.02 -15.31
CA ASN A 55 16.88 5.72 -14.00
C ASN A 55 15.53 6.40 -13.72
N LEU A 56 15.13 7.40 -14.52
CA LEU A 56 13.87 8.13 -14.33
C LEU A 56 12.66 7.42 -14.96
N ASN A 57 12.88 6.35 -15.71
CA ASN A 57 11.82 5.62 -16.43
C ASN A 57 10.70 5.12 -15.50
N VAL A 58 11.08 4.64 -14.31
CA VAL A 58 10.14 4.16 -13.28
C VAL A 58 9.21 5.28 -12.79
N LEU A 59 9.77 6.49 -12.63
CA LEU A 59 9.01 7.67 -12.19
C LEU A 59 8.08 8.16 -13.30
N LEU A 60 8.56 8.15 -14.54
CA LEU A 60 7.76 8.47 -15.72
C LEU A 60 6.56 7.54 -15.85
N TRP A 61 6.76 6.24 -15.62
CA TRP A 61 5.65 5.27 -15.59
C TRP A 61 4.61 5.62 -14.52
N PHE A 62 5.05 5.95 -13.31
CA PHE A 62 4.14 6.39 -12.25
C PHE A 62 3.36 7.65 -12.66
N LEU A 63 4.05 8.68 -13.17
CA LEU A 63 3.43 9.94 -13.60
C LEU A 63 2.38 9.72 -14.70
N ILE A 64 2.69 8.91 -15.71
CA ILE A 64 1.74 8.58 -16.78
C ILE A 64 0.49 7.93 -16.18
N THR A 65 0.64 6.95 -15.30
CA THR A 65 -0.52 6.28 -14.68
C THR A 65 -1.34 7.21 -13.79
N PHE A 66 -0.68 8.12 -13.06
CA PHE A 66 -1.33 9.14 -12.25
C PHE A 66 -2.11 10.14 -13.10
N LEU A 67 -1.52 10.64 -14.18
CA LEU A 67 -2.15 11.58 -15.11
C LEU A 67 -3.35 10.95 -15.82
N ILE A 68 -3.21 9.74 -16.35
CA ILE A 68 -4.31 9.01 -17.00
C ILE A 68 -5.47 8.82 -16.01
N GLN A 69 -5.19 8.43 -14.77
CA GLN A 69 -6.26 8.29 -13.78
C GLN A 69 -6.92 9.62 -13.43
N LYS A 70 -6.14 10.71 -13.29
CA LYS A 70 -6.69 12.05 -13.05
C LYS A 70 -7.56 12.55 -14.21
N LEU A 71 -7.19 12.20 -15.45
CA LEU A 71 -7.90 12.62 -16.66
C LEU A 71 -9.19 11.82 -16.90
N PHE A 72 -9.16 10.50 -16.71
CA PHE A 72 -10.25 9.62 -17.13
C PHE A 72 -11.17 9.17 -15.99
N HIS A 73 -10.77 9.20 -14.71
CA HIS A 73 -11.54 8.64 -13.57
C HIS A 73 -11.39 9.48 -12.27
N ARG A 74 -12.23 9.21 -11.25
CA ARG A 74 -11.94 9.66 -9.87
C ARG A 74 -10.70 8.92 -9.35
N LEU A 75 -9.78 9.63 -8.67
CA LEU A 75 -8.53 9.08 -8.15
C LEU A 75 -8.77 7.83 -7.29
N ASN A 76 -8.32 6.67 -7.77
CA ASN A 76 -8.36 5.43 -7.02
C ASN A 76 -7.07 5.29 -6.19
N TYR A 77 -7.11 5.82 -4.97
CA TYR A 77 -5.97 5.79 -4.05
C TYR A 77 -5.49 4.38 -3.72
N GLN A 78 -6.37 3.38 -3.77
CA GLN A 78 -6.02 1.99 -3.51
C GLN A 78 -5.18 1.38 -4.65
N PHE A 79 -5.49 1.69 -5.90
CA PHE A 79 -4.67 1.28 -7.03
C PHE A 79 -3.32 2.01 -7.04
N LEU A 80 -3.35 3.33 -6.81
CA LEU A 80 -2.14 4.15 -6.80
C LEU A 80 -1.19 3.77 -5.66
N SER A 81 -1.71 3.44 -4.48
CA SER A 81 -0.89 2.96 -3.36
C SER A 81 -0.27 1.60 -3.65
N ALA A 82 -1.01 0.67 -4.26
CA ALA A 82 -0.47 -0.63 -4.70
C ALA A 82 0.65 -0.46 -5.74
N ARG A 83 0.50 0.47 -6.68
CA ARG A 83 1.53 0.77 -7.68
C ARG A 83 2.75 1.44 -7.06
N LEU A 84 2.58 2.43 -6.19
CA LEU A 84 3.69 3.04 -5.45
C LEU A 84 4.46 2.01 -4.63
N LEU A 85 3.74 1.13 -3.92
CA LEU A 85 4.36 0.07 -3.15
C LEU A 85 5.18 -0.85 -4.05
N SER A 86 4.65 -1.26 -5.22
CA SER A 86 5.40 -2.09 -6.18
C SER A 86 6.68 -1.43 -6.68
N ILE A 87 6.65 -0.12 -6.93
CA ILE A 87 7.81 0.66 -7.36
C ILE A 87 8.87 0.67 -6.26
N ILE A 88 8.48 1.05 -5.04
CA ILE A 88 9.37 1.09 -3.89
C ILE A 88 10.01 -0.29 -3.66
N THR A 89 9.21 -1.37 -3.71
CA THR A 89 9.70 -2.73 -3.50
C THR A 89 10.70 -3.13 -4.57
N ILE A 90 10.43 -2.91 -5.86
CA ILE A 90 11.38 -3.29 -6.91
C ILE A 90 12.65 -2.47 -6.87
N VAL A 91 12.55 -1.14 -6.69
CA VAL A 91 13.77 -0.30 -6.58
C VAL A 91 14.59 -0.71 -5.36
N PHE A 92 13.94 -1.08 -4.25
CA PHE A 92 14.66 -1.58 -3.09
C PHE A 92 15.36 -2.93 -3.37
N ILE A 93 14.71 -3.85 -4.09
CA ILE A 93 15.31 -5.13 -4.51
C ILE A 93 16.49 -4.90 -5.47
N THR A 94 16.38 -3.99 -6.44
CA THR A 94 17.49 -3.70 -7.36
C THR A 94 18.69 -3.11 -6.63
N ILE A 95 18.46 -2.24 -5.64
CA ILE A 95 19.54 -1.71 -4.80
C ILE A 95 20.20 -2.82 -3.97
N ILE A 96 19.42 -3.69 -3.31
CA ILE A 96 19.98 -4.86 -2.59
C ILE A 96 20.83 -5.72 -3.52
N SER A 97 20.32 -5.99 -4.72
CA SER A 97 21.03 -6.77 -5.73
C SER A 97 22.36 -6.12 -6.13
N ALA A 98 22.39 -4.79 -6.30
CA ALA A 98 23.60 -4.04 -6.60
C ALA A 98 24.63 -4.07 -5.44
N CYS A 99 24.18 -4.18 -4.19
CA CYS A 99 25.07 -4.36 -3.04
C CYS A 99 25.63 -5.78 -2.91
N ILE A 100 24.92 -6.80 -3.40
CA ILE A 100 25.33 -8.20 -3.33
C ILE A 100 26.25 -8.58 -4.48
N GLU A 101 26.09 -7.96 -5.65
CA GLU A 101 26.94 -8.17 -6.84
C GLU A 101 28.46 -8.18 -6.53
N PRO A 102 29.05 -7.21 -5.79
CA PRO A 102 30.48 -7.20 -5.47
C PRO A 102 30.92 -8.36 -4.57
N ILE A 103 30.05 -8.81 -3.65
CA ILE A 103 30.33 -9.92 -2.74
C ILE A 103 30.39 -11.22 -3.54
N VAL A 104 29.42 -11.44 -4.43
CA VAL A 104 29.38 -12.60 -5.32
C VAL A 104 30.60 -12.61 -6.24
N LYS A 105 30.98 -11.45 -6.78
CA LYS A 105 32.20 -11.31 -7.58
C LYS A 105 33.45 -11.72 -6.80
N PHE A 106 33.60 -11.26 -5.56
CA PHE A 106 34.74 -11.61 -4.71
C PHE A 106 34.81 -13.13 -4.45
N SER A 107 33.67 -13.75 -4.12
CA SER A 107 33.59 -15.20 -3.88
C SER A 107 33.92 -16.02 -5.13
N ILE A 108 33.39 -15.66 -6.30
CA ILE A 108 33.65 -16.39 -7.55
C ILE A 108 35.09 -16.19 -8.03
N PHE A 109 35.62 -14.96 -7.92
CA PHE A 109 37.02 -14.67 -8.26
C PHE A 109 37.99 -15.46 -7.40
N SER A 110 37.73 -15.54 -6.07
CA SER A 110 38.51 -16.33 -5.14
C SER A 110 38.46 -17.83 -5.45
N LEU A 111 37.34 -18.35 -5.95
CA LEU A 111 37.16 -19.79 -6.20
C LEU A 111 37.69 -20.25 -7.57
N PHE A 112 37.55 -19.43 -8.61
CA PHE A 112 37.78 -19.88 -9.99
C PHE A 112 38.91 -19.15 -10.73
N HIS A 113 39.54 -18.12 -10.14
CA HIS A 113 40.65 -17.37 -10.76
C HIS A 113 40.35 -16.85 -12.19
N LEU A 114 39.07 -16.64 -12.51
CA LEU A 114 38.64 -16.19 -13.83
C LEU A 114 38.78 -14.66 -13.93
N ARG A 115 39.43 -14.19 -15.00
CA ARG A 115 39.41 -12.76 -15.38
C ARG A 115 38.03 -12.42 -15.95
N TYR A 116 37.19 -11.84 -15.09
CA TYR A 116 35.83 -11.44 -15.45
C TYR A 116 35.80 -10.09 -16.19
N SER A 117 35.03 -9.99 -17.29
CA SER A 117 34.65 -8.70 -17.88
C SER A 117 33.56 -8.03 -17.03
N ASN A 118 33.42 -6.71 -17.15
CA ASN A 118 32.38 -5.96 -16.43
C ASN A 118 30.96 -6.37 -16.84
N ASP A 119 30.77 -6.90 -18.05
CA ASP A 119 29.45 -7.27 -18.60
C ASP A 119 28.83 -8.43 -17.82
N VAL A 120 29.64 -9.38 -17.34
CA VAL A 120 29.13 -10.55 -16.60
C VAL A 120 28.54 -10.16 -15.25
N ASN A 121 29.03 -9.07 -14.63
CA ASN A 121 28.48 -8.59 -13.36
C ASN A 121 27.06 -8.05 -13.52
N LEU A 122 26.77 -7.41 -14.65
CA LEU A 122 25.44 -6.90 -14.98
C LEU A 122 24.44 -8.06 -15.09
N TYR A 123 24.82 -9.17 -15.75
CA TYR A 123 23.97 -10.36 -15.83
C TYR A 123 23.73 -11.03 -14.47
N ILE A 124 24.75 -11.13 -13.62
CA ILE A 124 24.60 -11.66 -12.25
C ILE A 124 23.60 -10.82 -11.46
N ARG A 125 23.71 -9.47 -11.55
CA ARG A 125 22.76 -8.55 -10.92
C ARG A 125 21.34 -8.78 -11.43
N ILE A 126 21.17 -8.89 -12.76
CA ILE A 126 19.85 -9.13 -13.38
C ILE A 126 19.21 -10.40 -12.85
N ILE A 127 19.93 -11.52 -12.92
CA ILE A 127 19.43 -12.82 -12.47
C ILE A 127 19.02 -12.77 -11.00
N PHE A 128 19.83 -12.09 -10.17
CA PHE A 128 19.61 -12.06 -8.73
C PHE A 128 18.39 -11.24 -8.31
N TYR A 129 18.18 -10.04 -8.88
CA TYR A 129 16.96 -9.27 -8.55
C TYR A 129 15.70 -9.95 -9.08
N ILE A 130 15.76 -10.61 -10.25
CA ILE A 130 14.63 -11.39 -10.79
C ILE A 130 14.29 -12.53 -9.82
N PHE A 131 15.30 -13.24 -9.32
CA PHE A 131 15.12 -14.34 -8.37
C PHE A 131 14.46 -13.85 -7.07
N ILE A 132 14.95 -12.75 -6.48
CA ILE A 132 14.35 -12.16 -5.27
C ILE A 132 12.91 -11.72 -5.53
N ALA A 133 12.65 -11.06 -6.67
CA ALA A 133 11.31 -10.60 -7.01
C ALA A 133 10.32 -11.77 -7.17
N LEU A 134 10.74 -12.87 -7.81
CA LEU A 134 9.93 -14.10 -7.93
C LEU A 134 9.66 -14.74 -6.57
N LEU A 135 10.66 -14.83 -5.70
CA LEU A 135 10.50 -15.33 -4.34
C LEU A 135 9.50 -14.47 -3.55
N LEU A 136 9.62 -13.15 -3.64
CA LEU A 136 8.70 -12.22 -2.98
C LEU A 136 7.26 -12.37 -3.53
N MET A 137 7.09 -12.48 -4.85
CA MET A 137 5.78 -12.75 -5.45
C MET A 137 5.17 -14.06 -4.94
N PHE A 138 5.97 -15.12 -4.81
CA PHE A 138 5.51 -16.40 -4.26
C PHE A 138 5.05 -16.27 -2.80
N VAL A 139 5.81 -15.54 -1.96
CA VAL A 139 5.44 -15.31 -0.56
C VAL A 139 4.14 -14.51 -0.44
N LEU A 140 3.99 -13.45 -1.24
CA LEU A 140 2.77 -12.64 -1.30
C LEU A 140 1.56 -13.45 -1.75
N TYR A 141 1.75 -14.32 -2.75
CA TYR A 141 0.69 -15.21 -3.21
C TYR A 141 0.25 -16.18 -2.11
N LYS A 142 1.20 -16.75 -1.35
CA LYS A 142 0.91 -17.63 -0.22
C LYS A 142 0.14 -16.93 0.92
N HIS A 143 0.45 -15.66 1.20
CA HIS A 143 -0.16 -14.90 2.30
C HIS A 143 -1.32 -13.99 1.85
N ASN A 144 -1.84 -14.23 0.66
CA ASN A 144 -2.82 -13.38 0.00
C ASN A 144 -4.09 -13.11 0.84
N ASN A 145 -4.61 -14.11 1.57
CA ASN A 145 -5.80 -13.93 2.40
C ASN A 145 -5.62 -12.85 3.48
N GLN A 146 -4.45 -12.78 4.10
CA GLN A 146 -4.15 -11.76 5.13
C GLN A 146 -4.06 -10.36 4.51
N ILE A 147 -3.49 -10.26 3.30
CA ILE A 147 -3.41 -9.01 2.54
C ILE A 147 -4.80 -8.47 2.23
N ILE A 148 -5.74 -9.35 1.84
CA ILE A 148 -7.13 -8.97 1.55
C ILE A 148 -7.82 -8.41 2.80
N ILE A 149 -7.65 -9.04 3.96
CA ILE A 149 -8.25 -8.58 5.23
C ILE A 149 -7.74 -7.18 5.58
N ILE A 150 -6.42 -6.95 5.53
CA ILE A 150 -5.82 -5.65 5.82
C ILE A 150 -6.32 -4.59 4.83
N LYS A 151 -6.40 -4.92 3.55
CA LYS A 151 -6.90 -4.04 2.49
C LYS A 151 -8.35 -3.62 2.74
N GLN A 152 -9.20 -4.55 3.17
CA GLN A 152 -10.59 -4.27 3.52
C GLN A 152 -10.71 -3.37 4.76
N GLN A 153 -9.87 -3.59 5.77
CA GLN A 153 -9.81 -2.73 6.96
C GLN A 153 -9.40 -1.30 6.58
N ILE A 154 -8.36 -1.14 5.77
CA ILE A 154 -7.91 0.18 5.27
C ILE A 154 -9.04 0.92 4.56
N LYS A 155 -9.80 0.22 3.71
CA LYS A 155 -10.92 0.79 2.98
C LYS A 155 -12.07 1.17 3.91
N LYS A 156 -12.44 0.31 4.86
CA LYS A 156 -13.48 0.57 5.86
C LYS A 156 -13.15 1.79 6.73
N LEU A 157 -11.87 1.99 7.05
CA LEU A 157 -11.38 3.09 7.88
C LEU A 157 -11.08 4.39 7.08
N GLY A 158 -11.26 4.39 5.74
CA GLY A 158 -10.98 5.55 4.90
C GLY A 158 -9.51 5.99 4.89
N LEU A 159 -8.57 5.07 5.16
CA LEU A 159 -7.14 5.37 5.31
C LEU A 159 -6.40 5.46 3.96
N GLU A 160 -7.05 5.16 2.84
CA GLU A 160 -6.42 5.04 1.51
C GLU A 160 -5.62 6.29 1.10
N SER A 161 -6.18 7.49 1.28
CA SER A 161 -5.51 8.74 0.92
C SER A 161 -4.28 9.01 1.80
N ARG A 162 -4.33 8.62 3.08
CA ARG A 162 -3.22 8.84 4.02
C ARG A 162 -2.06 7.90 3.74
N ILE A 163 -2.36 6.62 3.50
CA ILE A 163 -1.36 5.63 3.09
C ILE A 163 -0.73 6.04 1.77
N PHE A 164 -1.52 6.53 0.81
CA PHE A 164 -0.98 7.08 -0.43
C PHE A 164 0.01 8.22 -0.18
N LYS A 165 -0.32 9.20 0.66
CA LYS A 165 0.60 10.30 1.00
C LYS A 165 1.90 9.82 1.67
N LEU A 166 1.81 8.84 2.58
CA LEU A 166 2.98 8.23 3.21
C LEU A 166 3.89 7.55 2.17
N LEU A 167 3.31 6.79 1.25
CA LEU A 167 4.07 6.12 0.19
C LEU A 167 4.71 7.12 -0.78
N VAL A 168 4.03 8.22 -1.11
CA VAL A 168 4.62 9.31 -1.91
C VAL A 168 5.82 9.91 -1.18
N PHE A 169 5.69 10.20 0.12
CA PHE A 169 6.80 10.73 0.91
C PHE A 169 7.99 9.77 0.94
N LEU A 170 7.73 8.47 1.08
CA LEU A 170 8.76 7.44 1.08
C LEU A 170 9.45 7.33 -0.29
N LEU A 171 8.70 7.42 -1.39
CA LEU A 171 9.25 7.45 -2.75
C LEU A 171 10.12 8.70 -2.97
N VAL A 172 9.66 9.88 -2.55
CA VAL A 172 10.45 11.13 -2.66
C VAL A 172 11.75 11.03 -1.87
N SER A 173 11.70 10.45 -0.66
CA SER A 173 12.90 10.19 0.14
C SER A 173 13.88 9.26 -0.59
N LEU A 174 13.39 8.16 -1.17
CA LEU A 174 14.21 7.24 -1.97
C LEU A 174 14.84 7.93 -3.18
N ILE A 175 14.10 8.75 -3.92
CA ILE A 175 14.62 9.48 -5.08
C ILE A 175 15.70 10.47 -4.63
N PHE A 176 15.45 11.18 -3.53
CA PHE A 176 16.42 12.12 -2.96
C PHE A 176 17.72 11.42 -2.56
N ILE A 177 17.61 10.23 -1.97
CA ILE A 177 18.75 9.35 -1.67
C ILE A 177 19.54 8.98 -2.93
N ILE A 178 18.86 8.52 -3.98
CA ILE A 178 19.51 8.13 -5.25
C ILE A 178 20.20 9.34 -5.88
N PHE A 179 19.52 10.49 -5.89
CA PHE A 179 20.03 11.74 -6.44
C PHE A 179 21.27 12.26 -5.70
N LEU A 180 21.23 12.24 -4.36
CA LEU A 180 22.40 12.60 -3.54
C LEU A 180 23.59 11.71 -3.85
N THR A 181 23.34 10.40 -3.99
CA THR A 181 24.39 9.41 -4.29
C THR A 181 25.06 9.70 -5.64
N GLN A 182 24.29 10.13 -6.65
CA GLN A 182 24.79 10.48 -7.97
C GLN A 182 25.63 11.78 -7.96
N ILE A 183 25.16 12.85 -7.31
CA ILE A 183 25.86 14.14 -7.29
C ILE A 183 27.18 14.07 -6.54
N THR A 184 27.17 13.41 -5.38
CA THR A 184 28.32 13.42 -4.47
C THR A 184 29.36 12.36 -4.84
N ASN A 185 29.13 11.60 -5.92
CA ASN A 185 29.96 10.49 -6.38
C ASN A 185 30.34 9.57 -5.20
N ILE A 186 29.35 9.36 -4.31
CA ILE A 186 29.52 8.68 -3.05
C ILE A 186 30.07 7.27 -3.33
N THR A 187 31.20 6.95 -2.71
CA THR A 187 31.77 5.60 -2.76
C THR A 187 30.79 4.58 -2.19
N LYS A 188 30.82 3.35 -2.70
CA LYS A 188 29.97 2.21 -2.26
C LYS A 188 29.89 2.07 -0.73
N THR A 189 30.91 2.54 0.00
CA THR A 189 30.98 2.61 1.47
C THR A 189 29.89 3.45 2.13
N VAL A 190 29.47 4.59 1.55
CA VAL A 190 28.42 5.45 2.13
C VAL A 190 27.02 5.07 1.64
N MET A 191 26.92 4.30 0.55
CA MET A 191 25.64 3.76 0.06
C MET A 191 25.01 2.74 1.04
N ILE A 192 25.85 1.93 1.70
CA ILE A 192 25.41 0.92 2.68
C ILE A 192 24.71 1.53 3.92
N PRO A 193 25.30 2.49 4.66
CA PRO A 193 24.62 3.09 5.82
C PRO A 193 23.35 3.83 5.41
N LEU A 194 23.33 4.41 4.23
CA LEU A 194 22.18 5.14 3.69
C LEU A 194 21.02 4.19 3.34
N LEU A 195 21.32 2.97 2.89
CA LEU A 195 20.35 1.88 2.78
C LEU A 195 19.83 1.39 4.12
N ILE A 196 20.69 1.27 5.13
CA ILE A 196 20.27 0.86 6.48
C ILE A 196 19.27 1.89 7.03
N ILE A 197 19.56 3.18 6.88
CA ILE A 197 18.63 4.25 7.26
C ILE A 197 17.31 4.10 6.50
N PHE A 198 17.36 3.85 5.20
CA PHE A 198 16.14 3.66 4.41
C PHE A 198 15.32 2.43 4.85
N ILE A 199 15.96 1.32 5.22
CA ILE A 199 15.29 0.14 5.80
C ILE A 199 14.57 0.51 7.08
N ILE A 200 15.22 1.29 7.97
CA ILE A 200 14.61 1.78 9.20
C ILE A 200 13.37 2.62 8.86
N PHE A 201 13.44 3.50 7.86
CA PHE A 201 12.28 4.28 7.41
C PHE A 201 11.12 3.41 6.87
N ILE A 202 11.40 2.35 6.12
CA ILE A 202 10.38 1.40 5.67
C ILE A 202 9.70 0.74 6.87
N VAL A 203 10.48 0.24 7.83
CA VAL A 203 9.96 -0.44 9.03
C VAL A 203 9.11 0.52 9.85
N LEU A 204 9.57 1.75 10.08
CA LEU A 204 8.81 2.79 10.78
C LEU A 204 7.50 3.11 10.05
N THR A 205 7.52 3.18 8.72
CA THR A 205 6.31 3.43 7.92
C THR A 205 5.30 2.29 8.07
N PHE A 206 5.77 1.03 8.10
CA PHE A 206 4.91 -0.13 8.32
C PHE A 206 4.28 -0.10 9.71
N ILE A 207 5.08 0.18 10.75
CA ILE A 207 4.59 0.36 12.13
C ILE A 207 3.55 1.48 12.17
N GLN A 208 3.82 2.61 11.55
CA GLN A 208 2.92 3.77 11.53
C GLN A 208 1.57 3.45 10.87
N VAL A 209 1.57 2.70 9.76
CA VAL A 209 0.31 2.26 9.12
C VAL A 209 -0.48 1.34 10.04
N PHE A 210 0.18 0.41 10.73
CA PHE A 210 -0.48 -0.49 11.67
C PHE A 210 -1.06 0.27 12.88
N SER A 211 -0.31 1.21 13.45
CA SER A 211 -0.79 2.10 14.51
C SER A 211 -1.99 2.94 14.06
N PHE A 212 -2.01 3.42 12.81
CA PHE A 212 -3.18 4.11 12.27
C PHE A 212 -4.40 3.20 12.15
N ILE A 213 -4.24 1.97 11.68
CA ILE A 213 -5.35 1.01 11.61
C ILE A 213 -5.97 0.82 13.01
N GLN A 214 -5.14 0.58 14.02
CA GLN A 214 -5.59 0.37 15.41
C GLN A 214 -6.26 1.61 16.01
N ALA A 215 -5.65 2.79 15.83
CA ALA A 215 -6.21 4.02 16.39
C ALA A 215 -7.57 4.37 15.76
N TYR A 216 -7.71 4.16 14.45
CA TYR A 216 -8.98 4.43 13.75
C TYR A 216 -10.04 3.39 14.06
N SER A 217 -9.69 2.11 14.22
CA SER A 217 -10.66 1.10 14.64
C SER A 217 -11.20 1.38 16.04
N TYR A 218 -10.32 1.73 16.99
CA TYR A 218 -10.72 2.08 18.36
C TYR A 218 -11.63 3.32 18.39
N ARG A 219 -11.30 4.34 17.59
CA ARG A 219 -12.13 5.54 17.48
C ARG A 219 -13.51 5.22 16.92
N GLN A 220 -13.59 4.41 15.87
CA GLN A 220 -14.87 4.03 15.25
C GLN A 220 -15.75 3.21 16.21
N GLU A 221 -15.16 2.30 16.98
CA GLU A 221 -15.87 1.54 18.02
C GLU A 221 -16.37 2.44 19.14
N THR A 222 -15.57 3.43 19.54
CA THR A 222 -15.93 4.39 20.58
C THR A 222 -17.07 5.29 20.12
N GLU A 223 -17.00 5.82 18.89
CA GLU A 223 -18.08 6.61 18.28
C GLU A 223 -19.38 5.80 18.17
N ALA A 224 -19.29 4.53 17.77
CA ALA A 224 -20.46 3.64 17.73
C ALA A 224 -21.09 3.40 19.12
N LYS A 225 -20.27 3.21 20.16
CA LYS A 225 -20.74 3.07 21.54
C LYS A 225 -21.39 4.34 22.07
N ILE A 226 -20.85 5.51 21.72
CA ILE A 226 -21.43 6.81 22.10
C ILE A 226 -22.83 6.96 21.48
N VAL A 227 -22.97 6.70 20.19
CA VAL A 227 -24.27 6.76 19.50
C VAL A 227 -25.27 5.75 20.09
N GLN A 228 -24.83 4.53 20.36
CA GLN A 228 -25.68 3.51 20.98
C GLN A 228 -26.15 3.93 22.38
N ASN A 229 -25.27 4.51 23.20
CA ASN A 229 -25.62 4.99 24.53
C ASN A 229 -26.60 6.17 24.47
N GLN A 230 -26.44 7.08 23.51
CA GLN A 230 -27.40 8.17 23.28
C GLN A 230 -28.78 7.63 22.92
N GLN A 231 -28.85 6.67 22.00
CA GLN A 231 -30.11 6.01 21.63
C GLN A 231 -30.76 5.28 22.81
N LEU A 232 -29.96 4.62 23.65
CA LEU A 232 -30.45 3.97 24.86
C LEU A 232 -31.00 4.98 25.86
N GLN A 233 -30.34 6.13 26.01
CA GLN A 233 -30.78 7.19 26.91
C GLN A 233 -32.09 7.83 26.44
N GLU A 234 -32.23 8.10 25.14
CA GLU A 234 -33.48 8.56 24.53
C GLU A 234 -34.61 7.54 24.73
N TYR A 235 -34.32 6.25 24.52
CA TYR A 235 -35.29 5.18 24.76
C TYR A 235 -35.75 5.12 26.22
N LEU A 236 -34.82 5.25 27.18
CA LEU A 236 -35.14 5.26 28.60
C LEU A 236 -36.02 6.47 28.98
N GLN A 237 -35.70 7.65 28.47
CA GLN A 237 -36.50 8.86 28.69
C GLN A 237 -37.93 8.71 28.13
N ASN A 238 -38.06 8.20 26.91
CA ASN A 238 -39.37 7.96 26.30
C ASN A 238 -40.18 6.92 27.10
N THR A 239 -39.54 5.86 27.58
CA THR A 239 -40.20 4.83 28.40
C THR A 239 -40.66 5.41 29.75
N GLU A 240 -39.85 6.26 30.36
CA GLU A 240 -40.21 6.94 31.62
C GLU A 240 -41.43 7.87 31.43
N GLN A 241 -41.46 8.64 30.34
CA GLN A 241 -42.61 9.47 29.96
C GLN A 241 -43.88 8.62 29.78
N GLN A 242 -43.81 7.52 29.01
CA GLN A 242 -44.95 6.61 28.83
C GLN A 242 -45.44 6.03 30.16
N TYR A 243 -44.54 5.68 31.08
CA TYR A 243 -44.91 5.20 32.40
C TYR A 243 -45.59 6.28 33.25
N GLN A 244 -45.12 7.52 33.21
CA GLN A 244 -45.74 8.65 33.88
C GLN A 244 -47.15 8.94 33.32
N GLU A 245 -47.31 8.93 32.00
CA GLU A 245 -48.61 9.06 31.35
C GLU A 245 -49.57 7.96 31.76
N LEU A 246 -49.12 6.70 31.78
CA LEU A 246 -49.92 5.56 32.22
C LEU A 246 -50.34 5.70 33.69
N ARG A 247 -49.44 6.22 34.54
CA ARG A 247 -49.72 6.47 35.95
C ARG A 247 -50.78 7.56 36.13
N HIS A 248 -50.68 8.66 35.37
CA HIS A 248 -51.68 9.72 35.34
C HIS A 248 -53.03 9.20 34.86
N PHE A 249 -53.04 8.47 33.75
CA PHE A 249 -54.25 7.84 33.21
C PHE A 249 -54.93 6.92 34.25
N LYS A 250 -54.17 6.06 34.94
CA LYS A 250 -54.70 5.18 35.98
C LYS A 250 -55.32 5.96 37.14
N HIS A 251 -54.65 7.02 37.59
CA HIS A 251 -55.14 7.87 38.67
C HIS A 251 -56.42 8.61 38.27
N ASP A 252 -56.49 9.14 37.05
CA ASP A 252 -57.66 9.83 36.55
C ASP A 252 -58.83 8.86 36.36
N TYR A 253 -58.56 7.64 35.86
CA TYR A 253 -59.55 6.56 35.78
C TYR A 253 -60.13 6.20 37.15
N GLN A 254 -59.31 6.11 38.20
CA GLN A 254 -59.79 5.87 39.56
C GLN A 254 -60.70 7.00 40.06
N LYS A 255 -60.35 8.26 39.80
CA LYS A 255 -61.20 9.40 40.15
C LYS A 255 -62.55 9.34 39.45
N TYR A 256 -62.57 9.04 38.15
CA TYR A 256 -63.82 8.87 37.41
C TYR A 256 -64.65 7.71 37.95
N ALA A 257 -64.05 6.55 38.21
CA ALA A 257 -64.75 5.38 38.74
C ALA A 257 -65.38 5.66 40.12
N VAL A 258 -64.66 6.34 41.02
CA VAL A 258 -65.18 6.74 42.35
C VAL A 258 -66.27 7.81 42.20
N GLY A 259 -66.11 8.76 41.28
CA GLY A 259 -67.13 9.77 40.97
C GLY A 259 -68.43 9.15 40.47
N PHE A 260 -68.35 8.21 39.53
CA PHE A 260 -69.50 7.45 39.03
C PHE A 260 -70.13 6.56 40.12
N GLY A 261 -69.33 5.94 40.99
CA GLY A 261 -69.84 5.20 42.14
C GLY A 261 -70.64 6.07 43.13
N ARG A 262 -70.19 7.32 43.37
CA ARG A 262 -70.91 8.28 44.21
C ARG A 262 -72.19 8.83 43.57
N LEU A 263 -72.20 9.01 42.25
CA LEU A 263 -73.40 9.42 41.52
C LEU A 263 -74.49 8.33 41.56
N ARG A 264 -74.09 7.06 41.54
CA ARG A 264 -75.00 5.91 41.60
C ARG A 264 -75.56 5.61 43.01
N GLN A 265 -74.94 6.14 44.07
CA GLN A 265 -75.44 6.05 45.46
C GLN A 265 -76.32 7.23 45.88
N LYS A 266 -76.40 8.28 45.05
CA LYS A 266 -77.18 9.51 45.32
C LYS A 266 -78.44 9.66 44.46
N GLY A 267 -78.72 8.71 43.58
CA GLY A 267 -80.02 8.55 42.89
C GLY A 267 -80.71 7.30 43.37
#